data_AF-A0A352WVI7-F1
#
_entry.id   AF-A0A352WVI7-F1
#
_cell.length_a   1.000
_cell.length_b   1.000
_cell.length_c   1.000
_cell.angle_alpha   90.00
_cell.angle_beta   90.00
_cell.angle_gamma   90.00
#
_symmetry.space_group_name_H-M   'P 1'
#
loop_
_entity.id
_entity.type
_entity.pdbx_description
1 polymer ?
#
loop_
_entity_poly.entity_id
_entity_poly.type
_entity_poly.pdbx_seq_one_letter_code
_entity_poly.pdbx_strand_id
1 'polypeptide(L)' 'MLERIAKIFKEYKADDDLIITEDTTFSDLALDSLDTVELIMNLEDEFGVTIEMNPSIQSIKDLMTILEKTQ' A
#
# COMPACT_ATOMS: atom_id res chain seq x y z
N MET A 1 3.99 -5.47 9.57
CA MET A 1 4.08 -4.57 8.38
C MET A 1 2.69 -4.30 7.82
N LEU A 2 1.90 -5.35 7.54
CA LEU A 2 0.50 -5.25 7.10
C LEU A 2 -0.34 -4.27 7.94
N GLU A 3 -0.27 -4.31 9.28
CA GLU A 3 -1.05 -3.41 10.14
C GLU A 3 -0.76 -1.92 9.90
N ARG A 4 0.51 -1.57 9.65
CA ARG A 4 0.91 -0.17 9.34
C ARG A 4 0.37 0.26 7.99
N ILE A 5 0.52 -0.59 6.98
CA ILE A 5 -0.02 -0.36 5.64
C ILE A 5 -1.55 -0.22 5.72
N ALA A 6 -2.22 -1.17 6.36
CA ALA A 6 -3.66 -1.14 6.56
C ALA A 6 -4.10 0.16 7.25
N LYS A 7 -3.38 0.63 8.27
CA LYS A 7 -3.69 1.90 8.94
C LYS A 7 -3.60 3.11 8.00
N ILE A 8 -2.54 3.20 7.19
CA ILE A 8 -2.37 4.29 6.21
C ILE A 8 -3.52 4.28 5.21
N PHE A 9 -3.90 3.11 4.71
CA PHE A 9 -5.00 2.99 3.76
C PHE A 9 -6.37 3.31 4.39
N LYS A 10 -6.62 2.89 5.63
CA LYS A 10 -7.83 3.24 6.39
C LYS A 10 -7.95 4.75 6.59
N GLU A 11 -6.85 5.39 6.99
CA GLU A 11 -6.78 6.85 7.13
C GLU A 11 -6.98 7.56 5.79
N TYR A 12 -6.37 7.04 4.72
CA TYR A 12 -6.49 7.60 3.37
C TYR A 12 -7.92 7.50 2.81
N LYS A 13 -8.55 6.32 2.91
CA LYS A 13 -9.93 6.09 2.47
C LYS A 13 -10.98 6.63 3.45
N ALA A 14 -10.57 7.12 4.62
CA ALA A 14 -11.46 7.48 5.72
C ALA A 14 -12.46 6.36 6.06
N ASP A 15 -11.98 5.11 6.00
CA ASP A 15 -12.77 3.90 6.22
C ASP A 15 -12.07 3.00 7.24
N ASP A 16 -12.52 3.06 8.50
CA ASP A 16 -11.96 2.28 9.60
C ASP A 16 -12.34 0.78 9.53
N ASP A 17 -13.41 0.44 8.83
CA ASP A 17 -13.91 -0.93 8.67
C ASP A 17 -13.27 -1.66 7.47
N LEU A 18 -12.45 -0.95 6.69
CA LEU A 18 -11.71 -1.48 5.55
C LEU A 18 -10.81 -2.65 5.98
N ILE A 19 -11.10 -3.86 5.50
CA ILE A 19 -10.30 -5.04 5.79
C ILE A 19 -9.21 -5.18 4.73
N ILE A 20 -7.98 -4.88 5.14
CA ILE A 20 -6.80 -5.08 4.30
C ILE A 20 -6.10 -6.37 4.69
N THR A 21 -5.92 -7.23 3.70
CA THR A 21 -5.19 -8.49 3.78
C THR A 21 -4.05 -8.49 2.77
N GLU A 22 -3.17 -9.48 2.83
CA GLU A 22 -2.06 -9.59 1.89
C GLU A 22 -2.56 -9.80 0.44
N ASP A 23 -3.63 -10.57 0.28
CA ASP A 23 -4.29 -10.83 -1.01
C ASP A 23 -5.15 -9.66 -1.51
N THR A 24 -5.40 -8.65 -0.67
CA THR A 24 -6.17 -7.46 -1.09
C THR A 24 -5.41 -6.72 -2.18
N THR A 25 -6.12 -6.40 -3.27
CA THR A 25 -5.55 -5.63 -4.39
C THR A 25 -5.90 -4.15 -4.31
N PHE A 26 -5.09 -3.29 -4.94
CA PHE A 26 -5.43 -1.86 -5.04
C PHE A 26 -6.77 -1.65 -5.78
N SER A 27 -7.09 -2.55 -6.72
CA SER A 27 -8.36 -2.55 -7.44
C SER A 27 -9.54 -2.92 -6.53
N ASP A 28 -9.39 -3.88 -5.61
CA ASP A 28 -10.44 -4.22 -4.62
C ASP A 28 -10.73 -3.05 -3.68
N LEU A 29 -9.70 -2.26 -3.39
CA LEU A 29 -9.79 -1.05 -2.58
C LEU A 29 -10.36 0.15 -3.36
N ALA A 30 -10.73 -0.06 -4.62
CA ALA A 30 -11.18 1.00 -5.54
C ALA A 30 -10.24 2.21 -5.49
N LEU A 31 -8.93 1.96 -5.46
CA LEU A 31 -7.90 2.99 -5.55
C LEU A 31 -7.65 3.30 -7.01
N ASP A 32 -7.71 4.58 -7.36
CA ASP A 32 -7.30 5.01 -8.69
C ASP A 32 -5.75 5.05 -8.76
N SER A 33 -5.24 5.18 -9.98
CA SER A 33 -3.82 5.38 -10.26
C SER A 33 -3.21 6.51 -9.43
N LEU A 34 -3.95 7.58 -9.19
CA LEU A 34 -3.50 8.74 -8.41
C LEU A 34 -3.47 8.44 -6.90
N ASP A 35 -4.51 7.79 -6.38
CA ASP A 35 -4.56 7.35 -4.98
C ASP A 35 -3.39 6.41 -4.65
N THR A 36 -3.10 5.50 -5.57
CA THR A 36 -2.00 4.53 -5.43
C THR A 36 -0.65 5.24 -5.37
N VAL A 37 -0.46 6.31 -6.16
CA VAL A 37 0.77 7.13 -6.14
C VAL A 37 0.95 7.84 -4.80
N GLU A 38 -0.07 8.51 -4.29
CA GLU A 38 0.00 9.17 -2.97
C GLU A 38 0.27 8.17 -1.85
N LEU A 39 -0.37 7.00 -1.90
CA LEU A 39 -0.14 5.92 -0.94
C LEU A 39 1.30 5.42 -0.95
N ILE A 40 1.84 5.16 -2.15
CA ILE A 40 3.24 4.73 -2.29
C ILE A 40 4.18 5.79 -1.74
N MET A 41 3.96 7.08 -2.05
CA MET A 41 4.79 8.17 -1.52
C MET A 41 4.75 8.24 0.02
N ASN A 42 3.56 8.12 0.62
CA ASN A 42 3.43 8.05 2.09
C ASN A 42 4.16 6.84 2.68
N LEU A 43 4.12 5.69 2.00
CA LEU A 43 4.84 4.48 2.43
C LEU A 43 6.35 4.65 2.29
N GLU A 44 6.83 5.26 1.21
CA GLU A 44 8.24 5.61 1.02
C GLU A 44 8.76 6.50 2.14
N ASP A 45 8.02 7.55 2.50
CA ASP A 45 8.38 8.48 3.58
C ASP A 45 8.27 7.84 4.98
N GLU A 46 7.21 7.07 5.26
CA GLU A 46 6.97 6.42 6.56
C GLU A 46 8.02 5.32 6.85
N PHE A 47 8.40 4.56 5.82
CA PHE A 47 9.36 3.46 5.96
C PHE A 47 10.79 3.85 5.58
N GLY A 48 10.99 5.01 4.97
CA GLY A 48 12.30 5.49 4.53
C GLY A 48 12.90 4.65 3.39
N VAL A 49 12.06 4.15 2.48
CA VAL A 49 12.44 3.27 1.38
C VAL A 49 12.01 3.88 0.05
N THR A 50 12.54 3.36 -1.06
CA THR A 50 12.10 3.74 -2.41
C THR A 50 11.41 2.55 -3.05
N ILE A 51 10.14 2.71 -3.40
CA ILE A 51 9.31 1.71 -4.04
C ILE A 51 9.22 2.08 -5.53
N GLU A 52 9.94 1.36 -6.37
CA GLU A 52 9.77 1.52 -7.81
C GLU A 52 8.39 1.00 -8.22
N MET A 53 7.50 1.92 -8.64
CA MET A 53 6.20 1.57 -9.20
C MET A 53 6.38 0.69 -10.43
N ASN A 54 6.18 -0.61 -10.22
CA ASN A 54 6.16 -1.59 -11.28
C ASN A 54 4.70 -1.98 -11.52
N PRO A 55 4.23 -2.11 -12.77
CA PRO A 55 2.90 -2.66 -13.07
C PRO A 55 2.66 -4.06 -12.49
N SER A 56 3.71 -4.74 -12.02
CA SER A 56 3.61 -6.00 -11.28
C SER A 56 3.09 -5.84 -9.84
N ILE A 57 3.07 -4.63 -9.28
CA ILE A 57 2.53 -4.35 -7.94
C ILE A 57 1.02 -4.24 -8.07
N GLN A 58 0.32 -5.33 -7.76
CA GLN A 58 -1.15 -5.37 -7.84
C GLN A 58 -1.79 -5.65 -6.48
N SER A 59 -1.05 -6.28 -5.56
CA SER A 59 -1.52 -6.63 -4.22
C SER A 59 -0.73 -5.93 -3.13
N ILE A 60 -1.33 -5.86 -1.94
CA ILE A 60 -0.64 -5.40 -0.73
C ILE A 60 0.54 -6.32 -0.39
N LYS A 61 0.44 -7.62 -0.68
CA LYS A 61 1.54 -8.58 -0.53
C LYS A 61 2.76 -8.23 -1.38
N ASP A 62 2.56 -7.84 -2.63
CA ASP A 62 3.67 -7.44 -3.51
C ASP A 62 4.38 -6.22 -2.93
N LEU A 63 3.59 -5.25 -2.46
CA LEU A 63 4.12 -4.03 -1.85
C LEU A 63 4.88 -4.34 -0.56
N MET A 64 4.34 -5.19 0.32
CA MET A 64 5.07 -5.67 1.52
C MET A 64 6.36 -6.38 1.18
N THR A 65 6.36 -7.23 0.15
CA THR A 65 7.56 -7.97 -0.26
C THR A 65 8.66 -7.02 -0.74
N ILE A 66 8.30 -5.91 -1.39
CA ILE A 66 9.25 -4.86 -1.78
C ILE A 66 9.77 -4.14 -0.55
N LEU A 67 8.87 -3.70 0.34
CA LEU A 67 9.25 -3.03 1.60
C LEU A 67 10.22 -3.89 2.42
N GLU A 68 9.95 -5.19 2.56
CA GLU A 68 10.83 -6.14 3.27
C GLU A 68 12.18 -6.37 2.57
N LYS A 69 12.25 -6.21 1.25
CA LYS A 69 13.51 -6.34 0.50
C LYS A 69 14.37 -5.08 0.55
N THR A 70 13.74 -3.92 0.68
CA THR A 70 14.41 -2.61 0.70
C THR A 70 14.85 -2.21 2.11
N GLN A 71 14.30 -2.87 3.14
CA GLN A 71 14.66 -2.72 4.56
C GLN A 71 15.81 -3.65 4.97
#